data_AF-A0A2S5ABE8-F1
#
_entry.id   AF-A0A2S5ABE8-F1
#
_cell.length_a   1.000
_cell.length_b   1.000
_cell.length_c   1.000
_cell.angle_alpha   90.00
_cell.angle_beta   90.00
_cell.angle_gamma   90.00
#
_symmetry.space_group_name_H-M   'P 1'
#
loop_
_entity.id
_entity.type
_entity.pdbx_description
1 polymer ?
#
loop_
_entity_poly.entity_id
_entity_poly.type
_entity_poly.pdbx_seq_one_letter_code
_entity_poly.pdbx_strand_id
1 'polypeptide(L)'
;MPNLFFAKEELKFAKEALEQFKNTKEFLPNSKHWTDFLIHLELSFIKAERGSQDIKNIFIPFQGKYKKIRKIDPVLSYLKNARDAVSHGLETIVDLEIVSKKVVDKIQLSRLDENGNVIEITEHPMFPARIKLKTFTINGQIWNPPTYHRGKRLIYDKEPLESANLALHFYENFINEIEKL
;
A
#
# COMPACT_ATOMS: atom_id res chain seq x y z
N MET A 1 -21.26 -20.27 -13.33
CA MET A 1 -20.92 -19.48 -12.13
C MET A 1 -19.46 -19.09 -12.24
N PRO A 2 -19.09 -17.83 -11.93
CA PRO A 2 -17.72 -17.37 -12.04
C PRO A 2 -16.78 -18.15 -11.09
N ASN A 3 -15.61 -18.55 -11.56
CA ASN A 3 -14.59 -19.18 -10.72
C ASN A 3 -13.70 -18.12 -10.06
N LEU A 4 -14.06 -17.73 -8.83
CA LEU A 4 -13.38 -16.65 -8.09
C LEU A 4 -12.36 -17.14 -7.07
N PHE A 5 -12.07 -18.45 -7.02
CA PHE A 5 -11.15 -19.03 -6.05
C PHE A 5 -9.80 -18.28 -6.02
N PHE A 6 -9.16 -18.12 -7.18
CA PHE A 6 -7.87 -17.45 -7.23
C PHE A 6 -7.95 -15.96 -6.92
N ALA A 7 -9.07 -15.28 -7.23
CA ALA A 7 -9.25 -13.88 -6.87
C ALA A 7 -9.32 -13.69 -5.36
N LYS A 8 -10.02 -14.59 -4.66
CA LYS A 8 -10.15 -14.60 -3.21
C LYS A 8 -8.82 -14.92 -2.52
N GLU A 9 -8.05 -15.87 -3.04
CA GLU A 9 -6.71 -16.18 -2.53
C GLU A 9 -5.77 -14.97 -2.64
N GLU A 10 -5.77 -14.26 -3.76
CA GLU A 10 -4.99 -13.02 -3.89
C GLU A 10 -5.42 -11.95 -2.89
N LEU A 11 -6.73 -11.79 -2.66
CA LEU A 11 -7.22 -10.85 -1.67
C LEU A 11 -6.82 -11.24 -0.24
N LYS A 12 -6.79 -12.54 0.05
CA LYS A 12 -6.28 -13.07 1.32
C LYS A 12 -4.80 -12.76 1.50
N PHE A 13 -3.97 -13.00 0.48
CA PHE A 13 -2.55 -12.64 0.53
C PHE A 13 -2.32 -11.14 0.70
N ALA A 14 -3.13 -10.29 0.06
CA ALA A 14 -3.08 -8.85 0.28
C ALA A 14 -3.34 -8.49 1.76
N LYS A 15 -4.35 -9.09 2.40
CA LYS A 15 -4.64 -8.87 3.83
C LYS A 15 -3.48 -9.32 4.72
N GLU A 16 -2.94 -10.51 4.45
CA GLU A 16 -1.80 -11.05 5.21
C GLU A 16 -0.56 -10.14 5.09
N ALA A 17 -0.27 -9.66 3.88
CA ALA A 17 0.82 -8.71 3.64
C ALA A 17 0.59 -7.38 4.39
N LEU A 18 -0.64 -6.86 4.43
CA LEU A 18 -0.96 -5.65 5.18
C LEU A 18 -0.81 -5.83 6.70
N GLU A 19 -1.21 -6.98 7.23
CA GLU A 19 -1.01 -7.30 8.65
C GLU A 19 0.47 -7.48 8.99
N GLN A 20 1.26 -8.10 8.11
CA GLN A 20 2.71 -8.17 8.29
C GLN A 20 3.34 -6.77 8.26
N PHE A 21 2.92 -5.92 7.32
CA PHE A 21 3.36 -4.52 7.24
C PHE A 21 3.08 -3.76 8.53
N LYS A 22 1.87 -3.90 9.09
CA LYS A 22 1.45 -3.27 10.35
C LYS A 22 2.27 -3.75 11.55
N ASN A 23 2.63 -5.04 11.59
CA ASN A 23 3.35 -5.64 12.72
C ASN A 23 4.87 -5.56 12.59
N THR A 24 5.40 -5.02 11.48
CA THR A 24 6.83 -4.87 11.28
C THR A 24 7.37 -3.79 12.23
N LYS A 25 8.37 -4.14 13.04
CA LYS A 25 9.00 -3.23 14.02
C LYS A 25 10.09 -2.36 13.41
N GLU A 26 10.67 -2.80 12.30
CA GLU A 26 11.74 -2.11 11.59
C GLU A 26 11.17 -1.43 10.35
N PHE A 27 11.50 -0.15 10.17
CA PHE A 27 11.15 0.53 8.94
C PHE A 27 12.14 0.18 7.84
N LEU A 28 11.65 -0.51 6.80
CA LEU A 28 12.37 -0.70 5.56
C LEU A 28 11.69 0.16 4.47
N PRO A 29 12.39 1.13 3.86
CA PRO A 29 11.81 1.98 2.81
C PRO A 29 11.23 1.19 1.63
N ASN A 30 11.89 0.06 1.29
CA ASN A 30 11.42 -0.93 0.32
C ASN A 30 10.68 -2.07 1.04
N SER A 31 9.74 -1.74 1.93
CA SER A 31 9.03 -2.75 2.70
C SER A 31 8.35 -3.74 1.76
N LYS A 32 8.89 -4.97 1.73
CA LYS A 32 8.35 -6.08 0.93
C LYS A 32 6.85 -6.25 1.19
N HIS A 33 6.42 -6.14 2.45
CA HIS A 33 5.03 -6.31 2.83
C HIS A 33 4.08 -5.27 2.21
N TRP A 34 4.52 -4.01 2.09
CA TRP A 34 3.73 -2.98 1.41
C TRP A 34 3.63 -3.25 -0.10
N THR A 35 4.76 -3.64 -0.71
CA THR A 35 4.82 -4.02 -2.13
C THR A 35 3.93 -5.22 -2.43
N ASP A 36 4.05 -6.28 -1.64
CA ASP A 36 3.25 -7.51 -1.76
C ASP A 36 1.76 -7.19 -1.62
N PHE A 37 1.38 -6.32 -0.67
CA PHE A 37 0.01 -5.84 -0.54
C PHE A 37 -0.50 -5.21 -1.85
N LEU A 38 0.24 -4.27 -2.44
CA LEU A 38 -0.15 -3.59 -3.68
C LEU A 38 -0.27 -4.56 -4.86
N ILE A 39 0.65 -5.52 -4.96
CA ILE A 39 0.66 -6.54 -6.02
C ILE A 39 -0.56 -7.45 -5.88
N HIS A 40 -0.75 -8.07 -4.71
CA HIS A 40 -1.83 -9.02 -4.47
C HIS A 40 -3.21 -8.36 -4.57
N LEU A 41 -3.34 -7.11 -4.12
CA LEU A 41 -4.57 -6.33 -4.30
C LEU A 41 -4.95 -6.23 -5.78
N GLU A 42 -3.98 -5.92 -6.65
CA GLU A 42 -4.26 -5.80 -8.07
C GLU A 42 -4.47 -7.14 -8.77
N LEU A 43 -3.72 -8.17 -8.38
CA LEU A 43 -3.91 -9.52 -8.89
C LEU A 43 -5.31 -10.04 -8.57
N SER A 44 -5.88 -9.72 -7.40
CA SER A 44 -7.26 -10.12 -7.07
C SER A 44 -8.27 -9.63 -8.11
N PHE A 45 -8.12 -8.40 -8.61
CA PHE A 45 -9.00 -7.83 -9.63
C PHE A 45 -8.79 -8.46 -11.01
N ILE A 46 -7.54 -8.71 -11.39
CA ILE A 46 -7.18 -9.37 -12.65
C ILE A 46 -7.71 -10.81 -12.67
N LYS A 47 -7.53 -11.54 -11.57
CA LYS A 47 -7.99 -12.93 -11.46
C LYS A 47 -9.51 -13.02 -11.38
N ALA A 48 -10.20 -12.04 -10.80
CA ALA A 48 -11.66 -11.97 -10.85
C ALA A 48 -12.17 -11.79 -12.29
N GLU A 49 -11.50 -10.97 -13.11
CA GLU A 49 -11.82 -10.84 -14.54
C GLU A 49 -11.62 -12.15 -15.31
N ARG A 50 -10.51 -12.85 -15.06
CA ARG A 50 -10.25 -14.16 -15.68
C ARG A 50 -11.24 -15.23 -15.20
N GLY A 51 -11.64 -15.20 -13.95
CA GLY A 51 -12.62 -16.11 -13.35
C GLY A 51 -14.06 -15.88 -13.84
N SER A 52 -14.34 -14.72 -14.44
CA SER A 52 -15.69 -14.31 -14.87
C SER A 52 -15.91 -14.39 -16.37
N GLN A 53 -15.04 -15.09 -17.12
CA GLN A 53 -15.17 -15.20 -18.58
C GLN A 53 -16.46 -15.93 -19.00
N ASP A 54 -16.97 -16.85 -18.19
CA ASP A 54 -18.23 -17.57 -18.48
C ASP A 54 -19.47 -16.66 -18.45
N ILE A 55 -19.39 -15.55 -17.72
CA ILE A 55 -20.47 -14.55 -17.59
C ILE A 55 -20.10 -13.21 -18.24
N LYS A 56 -19.16 -13.23 -19.21
CA LYS A 56 -18.54 -12.04 -19.81
C LYS A 56 -19.52 -10.97 -20.26
N ASN A 57 -20.66 -11.35 -20.86
CA ASN A 57 -21.65 -10.40 -21.37
C ASN A 57 -22.28 -9.54 -20.26
N ILE A 58 -22.44 -10.10 -19.06
CA ILE A 58 -22.99 -9.40 -17.88
C ILE A 58 -21.84 -8.75 -17.10
N PHE A 59 -20.70 -9.43 -17.03
CA PHE A 59 -19.54 -9.00 -16.26
C PHE A 59 -18.85 -7.76 -16.85
N ILE A 60 -18.72 -7.61 -18.17
CA ILE A 60 -18.03 -6.45 -18.77
C ILE A 60 -18.68 -5.11 -18.37
N PRO A 61 -20.00 -4.91 -18.53
CA PRO A 61 -20.67 -3.69 -18.07
C PRO A 61 -20.53 -3.47 -16.56
N PHE A 62 -20.65 -4.54 -15.77
CA PHE A 62 -20.46 -4.49 -14.32
C PHE A 62 -19.04 -4.04 -13.94
N GLN A 63 -18.02 -4.68 -14.50
CA GLN A 63 -16.62 -4.37 -14.25
C GLN A 63 -16.26 -2.95 -14.70
N GLY A 64 -16.87 -2.47 -15.79
CA GLY A 64 -16.71 -1.09 -16.26
C GLY A 64 -17.02 -0.04 -15.18
N LYS A 65 -18.04 -0.29 -14.34
CA LYS A 65 -18.38 0.58 -13.21
C LYS A 65 -17.25 0.64 -12.19
N TYR A 66 -16.68 -0.50 -11.82
CA TYR A 66 -15.56 -0.59 -10.88
C TYR A 66 -14.27 0.00 -11.46
N LYS A 67 -13.96 -0.25 -12.74
CA LYS A 67 -12.83 0.39 -13.44
C LYS A 67 -12.93 1.92 -13.40
N LYS A 68 -14.14 2.46 -13.61
CA LYS A 68 -14.39 3.90 -13.48
C LYS A 68 -14.13 4.40 -12.06
N ILE A 69 -14.67 3.73 -11.04
CA ILE A 69 -14.47 4.11 -9.63
C ILE A 69 -12.98 4.09 -9.26
N ARG A 70 -12.25 3.03 -9.65
CA ARG A 70 -10.80 2.93 -9.41
C ARG A 70 -10.00 4.07 -10.03
N LYS A 71 -10.44 4.62 -11.15
CA LYS A 71 -9.77 5.73 -11.84
C LYS A 71 -10.05 7.08 -11.19
N ILE A 72 -11.27 7.30 -10.70
CA ILE A 72 -11.69 8.61 -10.18
C ILE A 72 -11.49 8.75 -8.66
N ASP A 73 -11.50 7.64 -7.92
CA ASP A 73 -11.32 7.65 -6.48
C ASP A 73 -9.84 7.91 -6.15
N PRO A 74 -9.51 8.93 -5.33
CA PRO A 74 -8.12 9.29 -5.07
C PRO A 74 -7.32 8.16 -4.42
N VAL A 75 -7.88 7.43 -3.45
CA VAL A 75 -7.20 6.31 -2.78
C VAL A 75 -6.94 5.18 -3.78
N LEU A 76 -7.98 4.73 -4.49
CA LEU A 76 -7.86 3.59 -5.40
C LEU A 76 -6.93 3.91 -6.58
N SER A 77 -7.01 5.12 -7.12
CA SER A 77 -6.15 5.54 -8.22
C SER A 77 -4.70 5.68 -7.76
N TYR A 78 -4.46 6.27 -6.59
CA TYR A 78 -3.12 6.38 -6.02
C TYR A 78 -2.48 5.00 -5.81
N LEU A 79 -3.16 4.06 -5.14
CA LEU A 79 -2.61 2.73 -4.85
C LEU A 79 -2.37 1.91 -6.11
N LYS A 80 -3.25 2.01 -7.11
CA LYS A 80 -3.03 1.37 -8.41
C LYS A 80 -1.74 1.84 -9.07
N ASN A 81 -1.53 3.16 -9.12
CA ASN A 81 -0.32 3.71 -9.75
C ASN A 81 0.92 3.51 -8.88
N ALA A 82 0.76 3.43 -7.56
CA ALA A 82 1.85 3.07 -6.64
C ALA A 82 2.34 1.64 -6.93
N ARG A 83 1.44 0.70 -7.21
CA ARG A 83 1.82 -0.65 -7.65
C ARG A 83 2.68 -0.59 -8.90
N ASP A 84 2.23 0.16 -9.92
CA ASP A 84 2.96 0.31 -11.17
C ASP A 84 4.35 0.94 -10.94
N ALA A 85 4.44 1.93 -10.03
CA ALA A 85 5.70 2.59 -9.70
C ALA A 85 6.69 1.64 -8.99
N VAL A 86 6.22 0.81 -8.08
CA VAL A 86 7.07 -0.18 -7.37
C VAL A 86 7.43 -1.36 -8.27
N SER A 87 6.53 -1.76 -9.17
CA SER A 87 6.77 -2.89 -10.08
C SER A 87 7.79 -2.54 -11.18
N HIS A 88 7.87 -1.27 -11.57
CA HIS A 88 8.71 -0.81 -12.68
C HIS A 88 9.86 0.11 -12.26
N GLY A 89 9.88 0.58 -11.01
CA GLY A 89 10.85 1.55 -10.51
C GLY A 89 11.51 1.12 -9.21
N LEU A 90 12.62 1.79 -8.87
CA LEU A 90 13.32 1.68 -7.58
C LEU A 90 12.74 2.63 -6.52
N GLU A 91 11.59 3.28 -6.80
CA GLU A 91 11.03 4.30 -5.93
C GLU A 91 10.31 3.70 -4.72
N THR A 92 10.69 4.19 -3.54
CA THR A 92 9.96 3.97 -2.29
C THR A 92 8.64 4.76 -2.32
N ILE A 93 7.52 4.13 -1.93
CA ILE A 93 6.18 4.76 -1.86
C ILE A 93 5.83 5.18 -0.44
N VAL A 94 6.51 4.60 0.54
CA VAL A 94 6.35 4.91 1.95
C VAL A 94 7.65 5.48 2.49
N ASP A 95 7.53 6.43 3.40
CA ASP A 95 8.66 7.04 4.10
C ASP A 95 8.36 7.19 5.59
N LEU A 96 9.40 7.33 6.40
CA LEU A 96 9.30 7.55 7.84
C LEU A 96 9.34 9.05 8.12
N GLU A 97 8.21 9.63 8.51
CA GLU A 97 8.13 11.05 8.87
C GLU A 97 8.11 11.24 10.40
N ILE A 98 8.97 12.13 10.89
CA ILE A 98 8.99 12.53 12.31
C ILE A 98 7.70 13.29 12.64
N VAL A 99 6.97 12.82 13.64
CA VAL A 99 5.66 13.39 14.03
C VAL A 99 5.81 14.44 15.12
N SER A 100 6.86 14.35 15.95
CA SER A 100 7.15 15.32 17.00
C SER A 100 8.64 15.40 17.26
N LYS A 101 9.13 16.61 17.58
CA LYS A 101 10.51 16.84 18.02
C LYS A 101 10.74 16.54 19.51
N LYS A 102 9.76 15.94 20.19
CA LYS A 102 9.97 15.45 21.56
C LYS A 102 10.87 14.22 21.52
N VAL A 103 12.04 14.31 22.14
CA VAL A 103 12.95 13.17 22.28
C VAL A 103 12.26 12.07 23.07
N VAL A 104 12.19 10.88 22.49
CA VAL A 104 11.61 9.68 23.14
C VAL A 104 12.67 8.72 23.62
N ASP A 105 13.83 8.74 22.98
CA ASP A 105 14.97 7.90 23.34
C ASP A 105 16.28 8.50 22.77
N LYS A 106 17.42 7.87 23.01
CA LYS A 106 18.71 8.23 22.42
C LYS A 106 19.42 6.98 21.92
N ILE A 107 20.07 7.09 20.75
CA ILE A 107 20.98 6.06 20.25
C ILE A 107 22.42 6.53 20.46
N GLN A 108 23.29 5.60 20.84
CA GLN A 108 24.74 5.83 20.91
C GLN A 108 25.42 5.20 19.71
N LEU A 109 26.22 5.99 18.99
CA LEU A 109 27.04 5.52 17.89
C LEU A 109 28.51 5.61 18.28
N SER A 110 29.19 4.48 18.22
CA SER A 110 30.61 4.37 18.51
C SER A 110 31.42 4.36 17.21
N ARG A 111 32.44 5.22 17.14
CA ARG A 111 33.46 5.17 16.10
C ARG A 111 34.61 4.27 16.57
N LEU A 112 35.03 3.35 15.70
CA LEU A 112 36.11 2.42 15.97
C LEU A 112 37.38 2.81 15.19
N ASP A 113 38.56 2.52 15.74
CA ASP A 113 39.83 2.54 15.01
C ASP A 113 40.04 1.27 14.16
N GLU A 114 41.16 1.19 13.45
CA GLU A 114 41.53 0.02 12.63
C GLU A 114 41.71 -1.28 13.44
N ASN A 115 41.92 -1.17 14.76
CA ASN A 115 42.06 -2.29 15.69
C ASN A 115 40.74 -2.66 16.38
N GLY A 116 39.64 -1.94 16.09
CA GLY A 116 38.34 -2.15 16.70
C GLY A 116 38.15 -1.49 18.07
N ASN A 117 39.08 -0.63 18.52
CA ASN A 117 38.92 0.11 19.78
C ASN A 117 37.97 1.30 19.58
N VAL A 118 37.12 1.56 20.58
CA VAL A 118 36.24 2.73 20.59
C VAL A 118 37.06 4.00 20.80
N ILE A 119 37.04 4.91 19.83
CA ILE A 119 37.75 6.20 19.88
C ILE A 119 36.81 7.37 20.13
N GLU A 120 35.52 7.23 19.82
CA GLU A 120 34.52 8.29 19.99
C GLU A 120 33.14 7.66 20.18
N ILE A 121 32.33 8.26 21.07
CA ILE A 121 30.92 7.91 21.26
C ILE A 121 30.10 9.18 21.07
N THR A 122 29.11 9.11 20.19
CA THR A 122 28.17 10.21 19.92
C THR A 122 26.75 9.78 20.31
N GLU A 123 26.01 10.69 20.95
CA GLU A 123 24.60 10.47 21.28
C GLU A 123 23.70 11.20 20.29
N HIS A 124 22.72 10.50 19.73
CA HIS A 124 21.72 11.07 18.83
C HIS A 124 20.31 10.91 19.40
N PRO A 125 19.49 11.98 19.43
CA PRO A 125 18.12 11.88 19.88
C PRO A 125 17.28 11.09 18.89
N MET A 126 16.43 10.20 19.41
CA MET A 126 15.38 9.54 18.66
C MET A 126 14.06 10.28 18.86
N PHE A 127 13.32 10.42 17.75
CA PHE A 127 12.04 11.11 17.71
C PHE A 127 10.93 10.13 17.32
N PRO A 128 9.70 10.33 17.83
CA PRO A 128 8.57 9.53 17.38
C PRO A 128 8.30 9.81 15.91
N ALA A 129 8.23 8.74 15.12
CA ALA A 129 7.99 8.81 13.69
C ALA A 129 6.85 7.87 13.27
N ARG A 130 6.24 8.15 12.13
CA ARG A 130 5.18 7.32 11.54
C ARG A 130 5.46 7.12 10.07
N ILE A 131 5.06 5.96 9.57
CA ILE A 131 5.14 5.67 8.14
C ILE A 131 4.05 6.46 7.42
N LYS A 132 4.43 7.16 6.35
CA LYS A 132 3.56 7.99 5.53
C LYS A 132 3.69 7.63 4.06
N LEU A 133 2.61 7.81 3.32
CA LEU A 133 2.61 7.76 1.86
C LEU A 133 3.35 8.98 1.30
N LYS A 134 4.19 8.75 0.29
CA LYS A 134 5.01 9.76 -0.38
C LYS A 134 4.46 10.09 -1.77
N THR A 135 4.69 11.31 -2.22
CA THR A 135 4.48 11.66 -3.63
C THR A 135 5.47 10.92 -4.53
N PHE A 136 4.98 10.30 -5.60
CA PHE A 136 5.80 9.59 -6.58
C PHE A 136 5.45 10.03 -8.01
N THR A 137 6.34 9.73 -8.96
CA THR A 137 6.12 10.07 -10.38
C THR A 137 6.18 8.82 -11.23
N ILE A 138 5.16 8.60 -12.06
CA ILE A 138 5.14 7.51 -13.04
C ILE A 138 4.58 8.02 -14.36
N ASN A 139 5.25 7.66 -15.46
CA ASN A 139 4.86 8.08 -16.82
C ASN A 139 4.68 9.61 -16.97
N GLY A 140 5.52 10.39 -16.28
CA GLY A 140 5.46 11.86 -16.28
C GLY A 140 4.31 12.46 -15.46
N GLN A 141 3.50 11.64 -14.79
CA GLN A 141 2.41 12.09 -13.92
C GLN A 141 2.82 11.99 -12.45
N ILE A 142 2.59 13.06 -11.70
CA ILE A 142 2.83 13.16 -10.26
C ILE A 142 1.59 12.66 -9.51
N TRP A 143 1.80 11.74 -8.57
CA TRP A 143 0.76 11.17 -7.72
C TRP A 143 1.01 11.56 -6.27
N ASN A 144 0.13 12.42 -5.75
CA ASN A 144 0.18 12.84 -4.35
C ASN A 144 -0.61 11.88 -3.46
N PRO A 145 -0.18 11.67 -2.21
CA PRO A 145 -0.92 10.92 -1.22
C PRO A 145 -2.39 11.37 -1.15
N PRO A 146 -3.34 10.42 -1.09
CA PRO A 146 -4.76 10.75 -1.12
C PRO A 146 -5.19 11.42 0.18
N THR A 147 -6.15 12.34 0.07
CA THR A 147 -6.80 13.01 1.21
C THR A 147 -8.28 12.68 1.32
N TYR A 148 -8.85 12.01 0.31
CA TYR A 148 -10.26 11.64 0.24
C TYR A 148 -10.45 10.22 -0.32
N HIS A 149 -11.51 9.55 0.12
CA HIS A 149 -12.04 8.33 -0.44
C HIS A 149 -13.56 8.42 -0.54
N ARG A 150 -14.12 8.21 -1.74
CA ARG A 150 -15.57 8.28 -2.00
C ARG A 150 -16.23 9.58 -1.47
N GLY A 151 -15.53 10.71 -1.63
CA GLY A 151 -15.99 12.03 -1.18
C GLY A 151 -15.85 12.30 0.31
N LYS A 152 -15.38 11.35 1.11
CA LYS A 152 -15.09 11.53 2.55
C LYS A 152 -13.61 11.78 2.76
N ARG A 153 -13.28 12.73 3.62
CA ARG A 153 -11.89 13.01 4.00
C ARG A 153 -11.31 11.86 4.82
N LEU A 154 -10.06 11.52 4.56
CA LEU A 154 -9.32 10.55 5.39
C LEU A 154 -9.10 11.10 6.79
N ILE A 155 -9.15 10.22 7.78
CA ILE A 155 -8.97 10.55 9.20
C ILE A 155 -7.50 10.83 9.49
N TYR A 156 -6.62 10.01 8.93
CA TYR A 156 -5.18 10.06 9.17
C TYR A 156 -4.44 10.50 7.91
N ASP A 157 -3.82 11.67 8.00
CA ASP A 157 -3.13 12.27 6.87
C ASP A 157 -2.02 11.36 6.32
N LYS A 158 -2.10 11.03 5.03
CA LYS A 158 -1.14 10.18 4.29
C LYS A 158 -0.85 8.82 4.94
N GLU A 159 -1.74 8.29 5.76
CA GLU A 159 -1.48 7.03 6.45
C GLU A 159 -1.69 5.84 5.49
N PRO A 160 -0.68 4.97 5.30
CA PRO A 160 -0.78 3.85 4.37
C PRO A 160 -1.84 2.84 4.79
N LEU A 161 -1.96 2.56 6.09
CA LEU A 161 -2.91 1.57 6.63
C LEU A 161 -4.36 1.96 6.40
N GLU A 162 -4.73 3.22 6.58
CA GLU A 162 -6.10 3.70 6.30
C GLU A 162 -6.44 3.52 4.82
N SER A 163 -5.55 3.99 3.93
CA SER A 163 -5.74 3.86 2.48
C SER A 163 -5.86 2.40 2.04
N ALA A 164 -5.02 1.53 2.60
CA ALA A 164 -5.02 0.09 2.31
C ALA A 164 -6.32 -0.60 2.75
N ASN A 165 -6.81 -0.32 3.95
CA ASN A 165 -8.06 -0.88 4.45
C ASN A 165 -9.28 -0.45 3.62
N LEU A 166 -9.33 0.83 3.23
CA LEU A 166 -10.37 1.34 2.34
C LEU A 166 -10.36 0.65 0.98
N ALA A 167 -9.15 0.40 0.43
CA ALA A 167 -9.01 -0.35 -0.79
C ALA A 167 -9.41 -1.82 -0.63
N LEU A 168 -8.98 -2.51 0.43
CA LEU A 168 -9.42 -3.89 0.70
C LEU A 168 -10.93 -3.99 0.73
N HIS A 169 -11.61 -3.10 1.45
CA HIS A 169 -13.07 -3.08 1.50
C HIS A 169 -13.71 -2.88 0.11
N PHE A 170 -13.12 -2.04 -0.74
CA PHE A 170 -13.58 -1.87 -2.12
C PHE A 170 -13.45 -3.18 -2.93
N TYR A 171 -12.31 -3.86 -2.85
CA TYR A 171 -12.04 -5.09 -3.62
C TYR A 171 -12.81 -6.30 -3.08
N GLU A 172 -13.06 -6.38 -1.77
CA GLU A 172 -13.98 -7.35 -1.16
C GLU A 172 -15.39 -7.20 -1.72
N ASN A 173 -15.93 -5.98 -1.70
CA ASN A 173 -17.25 -5.70 -2.23
C ASN A 173 -17.34 -6.04 -3.72
N PHE A 174 -16.31 -5.72 -4.50
CA PHE A 174 -16.22 -6.10 -5.91
C PHE A 174 -16.34 -7.62 -6.10
N ILE A 175 -15.55 -8.42 -5.38
CA ILE A 175 -15.59 -9.87 -5.49
C ILE A 175 -16.95 -10.43 -5.03
N ASN A 176 -17.48 -9.94 -3.91
CA ASN A 176 -18.77 -10.37 -3.37
C ASN A 176 -19.95 -10.04 -4.30
N GLU A 177 -19.90 -8.93 -5.03
CA GLU A 177 -20.94 -8.58 -6.00
C GLU A 177 -20.86 -9.44 -7.26
N ILE A 178 -19.67 -9.88 -7.70
CA ILE A 178 -19.54 -10.81 -8.83
C ILE A 178 -20.18 -12.17 -8.51
N GLU A 179 -20.09 -12.64 -7.27
CA GLU A 179 -20.73 -13.91 -6.86
C GLU A 179 -22.26 -13.90 -6.98
N LYS A 180 -22.85 -12.71 -7.07
CA LYS A 180 -24.30 -12.50 -7.19
C LYS A 180 -24.75 -12.24 -8.63
N LEU A 181 -23.83 -12.23 -9.59
CA LEU A 181 -24.11 -12.12 -11.03
C LEU A 181 -24.44 -13.50 -11.62
#